data_AF-A0A257NQ02-F1
#
_entry.id   AF-A0A257NQ02-F1
#
_cell.length_a   1.000
_cell.length_b   1.000
_cell.length_c   1.000
_cell.angle_alpha   90.00
_cell.angle_beta   90.00
_cell.angle_gamma   90.00
#
_symmetry.space_group_name_H-M   'P 1'
#
loop_
_entity.id
_entity.type
_entity.pdbx_description
1 polymer ?
#
loop_
_entity_poly.entity_id
_entity_poly.type
_entity_poly.pdbx_seq_one_letter_code
_entity_poly.pdbx_strand_id
1 'polypeptide(L)'
;MKFDASEINRLRAIPLTAVLEQFGCEPDPADPKYQFKSPVGRLSIDRQSQTRFYAHDMGIGGGGALDLAQLLQTSQIDKQDREAFKNAAQVLGGDITPQAIERAQQRAKEDKATPSEPPKHSDDPKHTQAVKDYLVEDRKLSAGWVDRLFEQGKVFAGVSPQGFVNACFALDNGSIEQRGLTEKPFHGVAGEKGFWTLNIGKPERVVYVESAIDAVSYAEMAYKNKERDFSVVSITGSSREKLQSHVL
;
A
#
# COMPACT_ATOMS: atom_id res chain seq x y z
N MET A 1 10.61 -7.65 -35.34
CA MET A 1 11.26 -8.08 -34.08
C MET A 1 10.29 -8.98 -33.33
N LYS A 2 10.71 -10.15 -32.86
CA LYS A 2 9.92 -11.00 -31.95
C LYS A 2 10.53 -10.85 -30.56
N PHE A 3 9.84 -10.16 -29.65
CA PHE A 3 10.24 -10.11 -28.25
C PHE A 3 9.88 -11.45 -27.61
N ASP A 4 10.84 -12.09 -26.95
CA ASP A 4 10.53 -13.28 -26.14
C ASP A 4 9.93 -12.89 -24.78
N ALA A 5 9.40 -13.86 -24.04
CA ALA A 5 8.74 -13.59 -22.77
C ALA A 5 9.69 -12.97 -21.71
N SER A 6 10.98 -13.29 -21.77
CA SER A 6 12.00 -12.76 -20.85
C SER A 6 12.26 -11.28 -21.13
N GLU A 7 12.38 -10.92 -22.41
CA GLU A 7 12.57 -9.55 -22.86
C GLU A 7 11.35 -8.68 -22.54
N ILE A 8 10.13 -9.19 -22.75
CA ILE A 8 8.89 -8.47 -22.38
C ILE A 8 8.84 -8.22 -20.87
N ASN A 9 9.18 -9.20 -20.05
CA ASN A 9 9.20 -9.02 -18.59
C ASN A 9 10.25 -8.01 -18.16
N ARG A 10 11.43 -8.01 -18.79
CA ARG A 10 12.47 -7.01 -18.55
C ARG A 10 11.96 -5.60 -18.89
N LEU A 11 11.31 -5.42 -20.04
CA LEU A 11 10.77 -4.12 -20.46
C LEU A 11 9.66 -3.63 -19.51
N ARG A 12 8.77 -4.51 -19.05
CA ARG A 12 7.73 -4.14 -18.06
C ARG A 12 8.30 -3.69 -16.72
N ALA A 13 9.45 -4.24 -16.32
CA ALA A 13 10.10 -3.97 -15.05
C ALA A 13 10.91 -2.66 -15.03
N ILE A 14 11.01 -1.95 -16.16
CA ILE A 14 11.63 -0.62 -16.19
C ILE A 14 10.86 0.30 -15.23
N PRO A 15 11.55 1.07 -14.36
CA PRO A 15 10.90 2.00 -13.44
C PRO A 15 10.04 3.02 -14.19
N LEU A 16 8.80 3.22 -13.72
CA LEU A 16 7.86 4.13 -14.38
C LEU A 16 8.39 5.57 -14.44
N THR A 17 9.14 6.01 -13.43
CA THR A 17 9.77 7.33 -13.40
C THR A 17 10.80 7.52 -14.52
N ALA A 18 11.54 6.47 -14.91
CA ALA A 18 12.47 6.53 -16.03
C ALA A 18 11.74 6.70 -17.37
N VAL A 19 10.58 6.06 -17.52
CA VAL A 19 9.71 6.24 -18.69
C VAL A 19 9.19 7.68 -18.74
N LEU A 20 8.68 8.20 -17.61
CA LEU A 20 8.16 9.57 -17.54
C LEU A 20 9.23 10.61 -17.89
N GLU A 21 10.44 10.48 -17.34
CA GLU A 21 11.57 11.38 -17.63
C GLU A 21 11.91 11.38 -19.12
N GLN A 22 11.98 10.19 -19.74
CA GLN A 22 12.27 10.06 -21.17
C GLN A 22 11.21 10.72 -22.06
N PHE A 23 9.94 10.61 -21.68
CA PHE A 23 8.84 11.25 -22.39
C PHE A 23 8.68 12.75 -22.06
N GLY A 24 9.64 13.34 -21.33
CA GLY A 24 9.62 14.76 -20.97
C GLY A 24 8.50 15.14 -20.01
N CYS A 25 7.98 14.19 -19.24
CA CYS A 25 6.99 14.48 -18.22
C CYS A 25 7.65 15.19 -17.04
N GLU A 26 7.01 16.23 -16.54
CA GLU A 26 7.55 17.06 -15.47
C GLU A 26 6.98 16.61 -14.12
N PRO A 27 7.80 16.43 -13.08
CA PRO A 27 7.30 16.15 -11.74
C PRO A 27 6.48 17.34 -11.22
N ASP A 28 5.37 17.05 -10.54
CA ASP A 28 4.58 18.09 -9.87
C ASP A 28 5.36 18.65 -8.67
N PRO A 29 5.54 19.98 -8.53
CA PRO A 29 6.29 20.54 -7.41
C PRO A 29 5.75 20.16 -6.02
N ALA A 30 4.44 19.88 -5.89
CA ALA A 30 3.82 19.52 -4.62
C ALA A 30 4.03 18.04 -4.23
N ASP A 31 4.20 17.16 -5.23
CA ASP A 31 4.49 15.74 -5.03
C ASP A 31 5.39 15.22 -6.16
N PRO A 32 6.67 15.65 -6.20
CA PRO A 32 7.56 15.44 -7.34
C PRO A 32 7.97 13.98 -7.54
N LYS A 33 7.61 13.12 -6.58
CA LYS A 33 7.94 11.70 -6.60
C LYS A 33 6.83 10.87 -7.25
N TYR A 34 5.57 11.24 -7.00
CA TYR A 34 4.44 10.39 -7.36
C TYR A 34 3.43 11.08 -8.26
N GLN A 35 3.53 12.38 -8.50
CA GLN A 35 2.65 13.12 -9.40
C GLN A 35 3.46 13.78 -10.50
N PHE A 36 2.96 13.70 -11.73
CA PHE A 36 3.63 14.19 -12.92
C PHE A 36 2.63 14.89 -13.84
N LYS A 37 3.09 15.98 -14.45
CA LYS A 37 2.46 16.62 -15.60
C LYS A 37 2.94 15.93 -16.87
N SER A 38 2.01 15.57 -17.73
CA SER A 38 2.31 14.84 -18.96
C SER A 38 1.44 15.33 -20.12
N PRO A 39 1.75 14.92 -21.37
CA PRO A 39 0.90 15.21 -22.52
C PRO A 39 -0.53 14.66 -22.39
N VAL A 40 -0.74 13.63 -21.57
CA VAL A 40 -2.05 13.01 -21.29
C VAL A 40 -2.72 13.55 -20.02
N GLY A 41 -2.24 14.70 -19.53
CA GLY A 41 -2.74 15.33 -18.31
C GLY A 41 -2.00 14.89 -17.05
N ARG A 42 -2.68 14.96 -15.90
CA ARG A 42 -2.07 14.59 -14.61
C ARG A 42 -1.92 13.07 -14.48
N LEU A 43 -0.69 12.61 -14.24
CA LEU A 43 -0.36 11.21 -13.95
C LEU A 43 0.06 11.04 -12.50
N SER A 44 -0.34 9.91 -11.90
CA SER A 44 0.20 9.49 -10.61
C SER A 44 0.77 8.08 -10.66
N ILE A 45 1.91 7.86 -10.00
CA ILE A 45 2.47 6.52 -9.73
C ILE A 45 1.93 6.02 -8.39
N ASP A 46 1.57 4.74 -8.34
CA ASP A 46 1.18 4.07 -7.09
C ASP A 46 2.33 4.07 -6.08
N ARG A 47 2.09 4.65 -4.91
CA ARG A 47 3.13 4.87 -3.89
C ARG A 47 3.69 3.58 -3.30
N GLN A 48 2.87 2.54 -3.23
CA GLN A 48 3.24 1.28 -2.57
C GLN A 48 4.06 0.37 -3.50
N SER A 49 3.52 0.07 -4.67
CA SER A 49 4.15 -0.86 -5.62
C SER A 49 5.12 -0.16 -6.56
N GLN A 50 4.90 1.13 -6.87
CA GLN A 50 5.62 1.90 -7.90
C GLN A 50 5.65 1.24 -9.29
N THR A 51 4.80 0.24 -9.50
CA THR A 51 4.67 -0.50 -10.76
C THR A 51 3.37 -0.20 -11.48
N ARG A 52 2.48 0.59 -10.87
CA ARG A 52 1.21 1.02 -11.46
C ARG A 52 1.14 2.53 -11.57
N PHE A 53 0.36 3.01 -12.52
CA PHE A 53 0.09 4.43 -12.70
C PHE A 53 -1.39 4.66 -13.00
N TYR A 54 -1.80 5.92 -12.88
CA TYR A 54 -3.14 6.39 -13.22
C TYR A 54 -3.10 7.77 -13.86
N ALA A 55 -3.70 7.92 -15.04
CA ALA A 55 -3.94 9.18 -15.75
C ALA A 55 -5.30 9.72 -15.33
N HIS A 56 -5.31 10.74 -14.48
CA HIS A 56 -6.51 11.25 -13.83
C HIS A 56 -7.49 11.87 -14.81
N ASP A 57 -6.97 12.57 -15.81
CA ASP A 57 -7.79 13.35 -16.75
C ASP A 57 -8.41 12.45 -17.82
N MET A 58 -7.82 11.28 -18.05
CA MET A 58 -8.31 10.25 -18.99
C MET A 58 -9.11 9.14 -18.31
N GLY A 59 -8.98 8.99 -16.98
CA GLY A 59 -9.57 7.86 -16.25
C GLY A 59 -8.95 6.51 -16.60
N ILE A 60 -7.68 6.49 -17.06
CA ILE A 60 -6.99 5.29 -17.54
C ILE A 60 -5.87 4.92 -16.57
N GLY A 61 -5.81 3.65 -16.17
CA GLY A 61 -4.72 3.09 -15.36
C GLY A 61 -4.05 1.91 -16.04
N GLY A 62 -2.75 1.73 -15.76
CA GLY A 62 -1.95 0.66 -16.34
C GLY A 62 -0.88 0.12 -15.39
N GLY A 63 -0.26 -0.98 -15.79
CA GLY A 63 0.76 -1.67 -15.00
C GLY A 63 2.05 -1.89 -15.78
N GLY A 64 3.15 -1.34 -15.27
CA GLY A 64 4.48 -1.47 -15.84
C GLY A 64 4.77 -0.48 -16.96
N ALA A 65 6.04 -0.46 -17.38
CA ALA A 65 6.54 0.54 -18.32
C ALA A 65 5.95 0.42 -19.73
N LEU A 66 5.60 -0.79 -20.20
CA LEU A 66 5.02 -0.98 -21.54
C LEU A 66 3.64 -0.30 -21.66
N ASP A 67 2.77 -0.51 -20.67
CA ASP A 67 1.45 0.12 -20.63
C ASP A 67 1.59 1.66 -20.55
N LEU A 68 2.58 2.15 -19.79
CA LEU A 68 2.83 3.59 -19.65
C LEU A 68 3.36 4.22 -20.95
N ALA A 69 4.34 3.59 -21.59
CA ALA A 69 4.88 4.05 -22.86
C ALA A 69 3.81 4.03 -23.95
N GLN A 70 2.96 2.99 -23.99
CA GLN A 70 1.83 2.94 -24.90
C GLN A 70 0.87 4.11 -24.65
N LEU A 71 0.46 4.33 -23.39
CA LEU A 71 -0.42 5.45 -23.05
C LEU A 71 0.17 6.80 -23.48
N LEU A 72 1.45 7.05 -23.23
CA LEU A 72 2.10 8.32 -23.57
C LEU A 72 2.26 8.53 -25.08
N GLN A 73 2.28 7.46 -25.88
CA GLN A 73 2.37 7.52 -27.34
C GLN A 73 1.01 7.65 -28.02
N THR A 74 -0.01 6.95 -27.51
CA THR A 74 -1.30 6.79 -28.21
C THR A 74 -2.47 7.42 -27.47
N SER A 75 -2.25 7.91 -26.25
CA SER A 75 -3.29 8.36 -25.32
C SER A 75 -4.32 7.27 -24.98
N GLN A 76 -4.00 5.99 -25.19
CA GLN A 76 -4.86 4.85 -24.88
C GLN A 76 -4.04 3.63 -24.44
N ILE A 77 -4.68 2.65 -23.81
CA ILE A 77 -4.06 1.35 -23.52
C ILE A 77 -4.93 0.27 -24.15
N ASP A 78 -4.42 -0.36 -25.19
CA ASP A 78 -5.03 -1.55 -25.79
C ASP A 78 -4.00 -2.68 -25.85
N LYS A 79 -4.25 -3.73 -25.06
CA LYS A 79 -3.37 -4.91 -24.96
C LYS A 79 -3.42 -5.78 -26.21
N GLN A 80 -4.42 -5.60 -27.08
CA GLN A 80 -4.58 -6.32 -28.34
C GLN A 80 -3.91 -5.59 -29.51
N ASP A 81 -3.59 -4.30 -29.35
CA ASP A 81 -2.89 -3.52 -30.37
C ASP A 81 -1.40 -3.90 -30.43
N ARG A 82 -1.09 -4.75 -31.40
CA ARG A 82 0.26 -5.28 -31.63
C ARG A 82 1.21 -4.23 -32.16
N GLU A 83 0.74 -3.18 -32.82
CA GLU A 83 1.60 -2.11 -33.33
C GLU A 83 1.97 -1.16 -32.21
N ALA A 84 1.00 -0.72 -31.42
CA ALA A 84 1.25 0.09 -30.24
C ALA A 84 2.18 -0.61 -29.24
N PHE A 85 1.99 -1.93 -29.02
CA PHE A 85 2.90 -2.73 -28.20
C PHE A 85 4.34 -2.75 -28.76
N LYS A 86 4.51 -2.95 -30.07
CA LYS A 86 5.85 -2.98 -30.69
C LYS A 86 6.54 -1.62 -30.57
N ASN A 87 5.80 -0.54 -30.79
CA ASN A 87 6.34 0.82 -30.70
C ASN A 87 6.76 1.16 -29.26
N ALA A 88 5.93 0.81 -28.27
CA ALA A 88 6.27 0.95 -26.86
C ALA A 88 7.53 0.12 -26.51
N ALA A 89 7.58 -1.14 -26.92
CA ALA A 89 8.72 -2.02 -26.66
C ALA A 89 10.01 -1.53 -27.34
N GLN A 90 9.92 -0.96 -28.55
CA GLN A 90 11.06 -0.39 -29.25
C GLN A 90 11.62 0.86 -28.56
N VAL A 91 10.74 1.77 -28.12
CA VAL A 91 11.15 2.97 -27.37
C VAL A 91 11.78 2.59 -26.03
N LEU A 92 11.19 1.63 -25.31
CA LEU A 92 11.76 1.15 -24.05
C LEU A 92 13.07 0.37 -24.24
N GLY A 93 13.20 -0.38 -25.34
CA GLY A 93 14.36 -1.23 -25.63
C GLY A 93 15.54 -0.51 -26.30
N GLY A 94 15.29 0.59 -27.00
CA GLY A 94 16.29 1.34 -27.77
C GLY A 94 16.65 2.71 -27.17
N ASP A 95 15.70 3.39 -26.53
CA ASP A 95 15.84 4.82 -26.19
C ASP A 95 15.96 5.09 -24.68
N ILE A 96 15.68 4.10 -23.82
CA ILE A 96 15.96 4.22 -22.38
C ILE A 96 17.42 3.93 -22.11
N THR A 97 18.16 4.98 -21.77
CA THR A 97 19.58 4.84 -21.41
C THR A 97 19.73 4.01 -20.13
N PRO A 98 20.73 3.12 -20.04
CA PRO A 98 21.07 2.42 -18.80
C PRO A 98 21.25 3.36 -17.60
N GLN A 99 21.76 4.57 -17.85
CA GLN A 99 21.93 5.62 -16.83
C GLN A 99 20.61 6.11 -16.23
N ALA A 100 19.55 6.26 -17.04
CA ALA A 100 18.22 6.65 -16.55
C ALA A 100 17.63 5.56 -15.64
N ILE A 101 17.82 4.28 -16.02
CA ILE A 101 17.40 3.13 -15.21
C ILE A 101 18.18 3.11 -13.88
N GLU A 102 19.50 3.28 -13.92
CA GLU A 102 20.34 3.29 -12.72
C GLU A 102 19.96 4.43 -11.76
N ARG A 103 19.75 5.66 -12.27
CA ARG A 103 19.30 6.79 -11.44
C ARG A 103 17.93 6.54 -10.82
N ALA A 104 16.98 6.01 -11.59
CA ALA A 104 15.65 5.68 -11.07
C ALA A 104 15.72 4.59 -10.01
N GLN A 105 16.57 3.57 -10.20
CA GLN A 105 16.80 2.52 -9.21
C GLN A 105 17.53 3.03 -7.96
N GLN A 106 18.49 3.95 -8.10
CA GLN A 106 19.17 4.59 -6.97
C GLN A 106 18.20 5.42 -6.14
N ARG A 107 17.37 6.26 -6.77
CA ARG A 107 16.31 7.02 -6.08
C ARG A 107 15.32 6.10 -5.35
N ALA A 108 14.90 5.00 -5.98
CA ALA A 108 14.02 4.01 -5.34
C ALA A 108 14.67 3.29 -4.15
N LYS A 109 16.01 3.13 -4.15
CA LYS A 109 16.76 2.56 -3.01
C LYS A 109 16.93 3.58 -1.88
N GLU A 110 17.21 4.83 -2.21
CA GLU A 110 17.30 5.94 -1.25
C GLU A 110 15.95 6.17 -0.55
N ASP A 111 14.83 6.06 -1.27
CA ASP A 111 13.49 6.20 -0.71
C ASP A 111 13.04 5.02 0.19
N LYS A 112 13.68 3.85 0.08
CA LYS A 112 13.47 2.74 1.02
C LYS A 112 14.16 2.94 2.37
N ALA A 113 15.02 3.95 2.51
CA ALA A 113 15.87 4.14 3.69
C ALA A 113 15.20 4.92 4.83
N THR A 114 14.03 5.51 4.63
CA THR A 114 13.32 6.24 5.71
C THR A 114 11.98 5.57 6.01
N PRO A 115 11.90 4.69 7.03
CA PRO A 115 10.62 4.27 7.59
C PRO A 115 9.80 5.53 7.91
N SER A 116 8.56 5.61 7.44
CA SER A 116 7.70 6.74 7.82
C SER A 116 7.61 6.78 9.34
N GLU A 117 7.87 7.94 9.95
CA GLU A 117 7.77 8.08 11.40
C GLU A 117 6.41 7.54 11.89
N PRO A 118 6.40 6.75 12.98
CA PRO A 118 5.18 6.31 13.65
C PRO A 118 4.22 7.49 13.86
N PRO A 119 2.94 7.41 13.43
CA PRO A 119 1.98 8.46 13.75
C PRO A 119 1.90 8.63 15.27
N LYS A 120 1.92 9.88 15.72
CA LYS A 120 1.81 10.18 17.15
C LYS A 120 0.40 9.85 17.63
N HIS A 121 0.32 9.31 18.84
CA HIS A 121 -0.94 9.16 19.57
C HIS A 121 -1.63 10.53 19.66
N SER A 122 -2.92 10.57 19.37
CA SER A 122 -3.74 11.76 19.53
C SER A 122 -4.38 11.77 20.91
N ASP A 123 -4.14 12.84 21.67
CA ASP A 123 -4.79 13.04 22.97
C ASP A 123 -6.13 13.77 22.87
N ASP A 124 -6.52 14.23 21.66
CA ASP A 124 -7.84 14.84 21.44
C ASP A 124 -8.98 13.79 21.54
N PRO A 125 -9.92 13.92 22.48
CA PRO A 125 -11.04 13.00 22.63
C PRO A 125 -11.90 12.87 21.36
N LYS A 126 -11.98 13.90 20.52
CA LYS A 126 -12.74 13.85 19.26
C LYS A 126 -12.14 12.87 18.26
N HIS A 127 -10.80 12.79 18.17
CA HIS A 127 -10.13 11.84 17.29
C HIS A 127 -10.33 10.41 17.78
N THR A 128 -10.22 10.20 19.08
CA THR A 128 -10.54 8.91 19.72
C THR A 128 -11.98 8.50 19.42
N GLN A 129 -12.94 9.40 19.62
CA GLN A 129 -14.34 9.12 19.32
C GLN A 129 -14.55 8.81 17.82
N ALA A 130 -13.95 9.57 16.91
CA ALA A 130 -14.06 9.31 15.48
C ALA A 130 -13.53 7.92 15.07
N VAL A 131 -12.44 7.45 15.68
CA VAL A 131 -11.93 6.08 15.44
C VAL A 131 -12.88 5.04 16.03
N LYS A 132 -13.43 5.27 17.22
CA LYS A 132 -14.43 4.36 17.82
C LYS A 132 -15.66 4.27 16.93
N ASP A 133 -16.20 5.39 16.49
CA ASP A 133 -17.35 5.46 15.59
C ASP A 133 -17.05 4.71 14.30
N TYR A 134 -15.89 4.92 13.67
CA TYR A 134 -15.49 4.17 12.49
C TYR A 134 -15.45 2.65 12.72
N LEU A 135 -14.83 2.19 13.82
CA LEU A 135 -14.71 0.76 14.10
C LEU A 135 -16.08 0.12 14.42
N VAL A 136 -16.97 0.85 15.08
CA VAL A 136 -18.29 0.36 15.48
C VAL A 136 -19.31 0.50 14.34
N GLU A 137 -19.44 1.67 13.76
CA GLU A 137 -20.47 1.99 12.78
C GLU A 137 -20.10 1.55 11.37
N ASP A 138 -18.85 1.71 10.93
CA ASP A 138 -18.46 1.32 9.57
C ASP A 138 -17.94 -0.13 9.53
N ARG A 139 -17.10 -0.51 10.51
CA ARG A 139 -16.50 -1.86 10.56
C ARG A 139 -17.32 -2.87 11.35
N LYS A 140 -18.44 -2.44 11.95
CA LYS A 140 -19.43 -3.29 12.65
C LYS A 140 -18.82 -4.13 13.77
N LEU A 141 -17.74 -3.64 14.38
CA LEU A 141 -17.19 -4.22 15.60
C LEU A 141 -18.04 -3.79 16.79
N SER A 142 -18.14 -4.62 17.82
CA SER A 142 -18.85 -4.22 19.02
C SER A 142 -18.06 -3.19 19.84
N ALA A 143 -18.78 -2.19 20.38
CA ALA A 143 -18.18 -1.10 21.17
C ALA A 143 -17.32 -1.61 22.33
N GLY A 144 -17.78 -2.62 23.08
CA GLY A 144 -17.02 -3.17 24.21
C GLY A 144 -15.70 -3.83 23.81
N TRP A 145 -15.59 -4.39 22.60
CA TRP A 145 -14.30 -4.88 22.09
C TRP A 145 -13.39 -3.73 21.70
N VAL A 146 -13.93 -2.72 21.02
CA VAL A 146 -13.18 -1.52 20.64
C VAL A 146 -12.62 -0.82 21.90
N ASP A 147 -13.46 -0.59 22.91
CA ASP A 147 -13.06 0.05 24.17
C ASP A 147 -11.92 -0.71 24.84
N ARG A 148 -12.02 -2.04 24.96
CA ARG A 148 -10.96 -2.88 25.52
C ARG A 148 -9.64 -2.74 24.75
N LEU A 149 -9.70 -2.70 23.42
CA LEU A 149 -8.49 -2.58 22.60
C LEU A 149 -7.82 -1.21 22.76
N PHE A 150 -8.60 -0.16 22.95
CA PHE A 150 -8.11 1.17 23.31
C PHE A 150 -7.47 1.17 24.71
N GLU A 151 -8.14 0.59 25.71
CA GLU A 151 -7.61 0.46 27.07
C GLU A 151 -6.28 -0.32 27.11
N GLN A 152 -6.13 -1.34 26.26
CA GLN A 152 -4.91 -2.13 26.11
C GLN A 152 -3.81 -1.44 25.28
N GLY A 153 -4.09 -0.27 24.70
CA GLY A 153 -3.17 0.41 23.78
C GLY A 153 -2.91 -0.35 22.47
N LYS A 154 -3.73 -1.37 22.16
CA LYS A 154 -3.63 -2.13 20.90
C LYS A 154 -4.22 -1.38 19.71
N VAL A 155 -5.17 -0.48 19.99
CA VAL A 155 -5.75 0.45 19.02
C VAL A 155 -5.73 1.85 19.59
N PHE A 156 -5.45 2.84 18.76
CA PHE A 156 -5.52 4.25 19.14
C PHE A 156 -5.82 5.14 17.93
N ALA A 157 -6.15 6.42 18.19
CA ALA A 157 -6.26 7.42 17.14
C ALA A 157 -4.89 8.06 16.87
N GLY A 158 -4.42 7.97 15.63
CA GLY A 158 -3.20 8.64 15.18
C GLY A 158 -3.51 9.74 14.19
N VAL A 159 -2.72 10.82 14.21
CA VAL A 159 -2.84 11.91 13.24
C VAL A 159 -1.61 11.91 12.34
N SER A 160 -1.84 11.84 11.03
CA SER A 160 -0.78 11.98 10.03
C SER A 160 -0.20 13.40 10.04
N PRO A 161 1.02 13.62 9.50
CA PRO A 161 1.58 14.97 9.35
C PRO A 161 0.68 15.95 8.56
N GLN A 162 -0.21 15.42 7.71
CA GLN A 162 -1.16 16.18 6.92
C GLN A 162 -2.50 16.44 7.65
N GLY A 163 -2.63 16.03 8.92
CA GLY A 163 -3.82 16.29 9.75
C GLY A 163 -4.93 15.25 9.60
N PHE A 164 -4.76 14.20 8.81
CA PHE A 164 -5.74 13.12 8.72
C PHE A 164 -5.69 12.21 9.95
N VAL A 165 -6.87 11.93 10.52
CA VAL A 165 -7.05 10.95 11.61
C VAL A 165 -7.10 9.55 11.01
N ASN A 166 -6.39 8.61 11.63
CA ASN A 166 -6.33 7.21 11.26
C ASN A 166 -6.59 6.33 12.49
N ALA A 167 -7.27 5.20 12.28
CA ALA A 167 -7.29 4.10 13.24
C ALA A 167 -5.93 3.39 13.17
N CYS A 168 -5.20 3.42 14.28
CA CYS A 168 -3.84 2.89 14.38
C CYS A 168 -3.83 1.63 15.23
N PHE A 169 -3.24 0.56 14.70
CA PHE A 169 -3.11 -0.75 15.36
C PHE A 169 -1.64 -0.98 15.67
N ALA A 170 -1.32 -1.09 16.97
CA ALA A 170 0.05 -1.26 17.44
C ALA A 170 0.53 -2.70 17.18
N LEU A 171 1.45 -2.86 16.24
CA LEU A 171 2.05 -4.16 15.90
C LEU A 171 3.02 -4.60 17.00
N ASP A 172 3.25 -5.91 17.10
CA ASP A 172 4.07 -6.53 18.17
C ASP A 172 5.55 -6.10 18.11
N ASN A 173 6.02 -5.59 16.96
CA ASN A 173 7.36 -5.06 16.76
C ASN A 173 7.47 -3.53 16.99
N GLY A 174 6.42 -2.88 17.51
CA GLY A 174 6.38 -1.43 17.73
C GLY A 174 6.07 -0.59 16.49
N SER A 175 5.87 -1.21 15.32
CA SER A 175 5.36 -0.53 14.13
C SER A 175 3.83 -0.38 14.20
N ILE A 176 3.24 0.40 13.30
CA ILE A 176 1.80 0.74 13.38
C ILE A 176 1.12 0.47 12.04
N GLU A 177 0.13 -0.42 12.02
CA GLU A 177 -0.82 -0.51 10.92
C GLU A 177 -1.81 0.66 11.01
N GLN A 178 -2.06 1.34 9.89
CA GLN A 178 -2.94 2.49 9.79
C GLN A 178 -4.12 2.20 8.86
N ARG A 179 -5.31 2.66 9.26
CA ARG A 179 -6.53 2.67 8.45
C ARG A 179 -7.15 4.05 8.46
N GLY A 180 -7.35 4.63 7.29
CA GLY A 180 -8.09 5.88 7.14
C GLY A 180 -9.57 5.69 7.46
N LEU A 181 -10.19 6.72 8.04
CA LEU A 181 -11.59 6.72 8.46
C LEU A 181 -12.56 7.08 7.33
N THR A 182 -12.06 7.63 6.23
CA THR A 182 -12.89 8.15 5.13
C THR A 182 -13.24 7.07 4.10
N GLU A 183 -14.22 7.37 3.25
CA GLU A 183 -14.63 6.49 2.13
C GLU A 183 -13.50 6.16 1.15
N LYS A 184 -12.45 6.99 1.07
CA LYS A 184 -11.22 6.65 0.35
C LYS A 184 -10.34 5.78 1.25
N PRO A 185 -10.15 4.49 0.94
CA PRO A 185 -9.43 3.59 1.83
C PRO A 185 -7.94 3.93 1.82
N PHE A 186 -7.47 4.59 2.87
CA PHE A 186 -6.04 4.62 3.18
C PHE A 186 -5.70 3.40 4.02
N HIS A 187 -4.68 2.67 3.59
CA HIS A 187 -4.06 1.60 4.36
C HIS A 187 -2.54 1.67 4.21
N GLY A 188 -1.84 1.59 5.33
CA GLY A 188 -0.38 1.60 5.33
C GLY A 188 0.18 1.08 6.65
N VAL A 189 1.50 0.93 6.69
CA VAL A 189 2.24 0.62 7.91
C VAL A 189 3.29 1.70 8.09
N ALA A 190 3.33 2.30 9.29
CA ALA A 190 4.46 3.12 9.71
C ALA A 190 5.46 2.25 10.46
N GLY A 191 6.70 2.22 9.97
CA GLY A 191 7.73 1.28 10.41
C GLY A 191 7.78 0.01 9.57
N GLU A 192 8.31 -1.06 10.17
CA GLU A 192 8.44 -2.36 9.51
C GLU A 192 7.17 -3.19 9.62
N LYS A 193 6.80 -3.86 8.52
CA LYS A 193 5.72 -4.86 8.56
C LYS A 193 6.01 -5.93 9.60
N GLY A 194 5.04 -6.14 10.48
CA GLY A 194 5.06 -7.13 11.55
C GLY A 194 3.66 -7.67 11.81
N PHE A 195 3.55 -8.40 12.91
CA PHE A 195 2.31 -9.05 13.32
C PHE A 195 1.52 -8.16 14.28
N TRP A 196 0.20 -8.33 14.27
CA TRP A 196 -0.66 -7.83 15.34
C TRP A 196 -1.36 -9.02 15.97
N THR A 197 -1.13 -9.24 17.26
CA THR A 197 -1.63 -10.45 17.94
C THR A 197 -2.70 -10.12 18.98
N LEU A 198 -3.77 -10.90 18.98
CA LEU A 198 -4.82 -10.88 20.00
C LEU A 198 -5.02 -12.27 20.59
N ASN A 199 -4.78 -12.41 21.90
CA ASN A 199 -4.88 -13.67 22.62
C ASN A 199 -6.17 -13.71 23.43
N ILE A 200 -6.94 -14.79 23.27
CA ILE A 200 -8.16 -15.08 24.02
C ILE A 200 -7.93 -16.31 24.89
N GLY A 201 -7.99 -16.15 26.21
CA GLY A 201 -7.71 -17.23 27.16
C GLY A 201 -6.23 -17.62 27.14
N LYS A 202 -5.95 -18.92 27.24
CA LYS A 202 -4.61 -19.50 27.10
C LYS A 202 -4.53 -20.17 25.72
N PRO A 203 -3.92 -19.52 24.71
CA PRO A 203 -3.99 -20.01 23.33
C PRO A 203 -3.44 -21.44 23.15
N GLU A 204 -4.27 -22.32 22.58
CA GLU A 204 -3.90 -23.67 22.12
C GLU A 204 -3.89 -23.77 20.59
N ARG A 205 -4.54 -22.81 19.91
CA ARG A 205 -4.61 -22.70 18.45
C ARG A 205 -4.36 -21.28 17.98
N VAL A 206 -3.92 -21.16 16.72
CA VAL A 206 -3.55 -19.88 16.10
C VAL A 206 -4.32 -19.72 14.79
N VAL A 207 -4.84 -18.52 14.54
CA VAL A 207 -5.51 -18.14 13.30
C VAL A 207 -4.79 -16.96 12.67
N TYR A 208 -4.41 -17.10 11.41
CA TYR A 208 -3.79 -16.02 10.65
C TYR A 208 -4.81 -15.32 9.75
N VAL A 209 -4.77 -13.99 9.75
CA VAL A 209 -5.65 -13.12 8.96
C VAL A 209 -4.86 -12.00 8.29
N GLU A 210 -5.46 -11.31 7.33
CA GLU A 210 -4.76 -10.31 6.53
C GLU A 210 -4.51 -8.99 7.27
N SER A 211 -5.44 -8.58 8.14
CA SER A 211 -5.40 -7.28 8.83
C SER A 211 -5.79 -7.36 10.30
N ALA A 212 -5.39 -6.35 11.09
CA ALA A 212 -5.77 -6.27 12.50
C ALA A 212 -7.30 -6.15 12.68
N ILE A 213 -8.02 -5.50 11.75
CA ILE A 213 -9.48 -5.45 11.79
C ILE A 213 -10.07 -6.85 11.62
N ASP A 214 -9.58 -7.64 10.66
CA ASP A 214 -10.05 -9.02 10.47
C ASP A 214 -9.77 -9.87 11.71
N ALA A 215 -8.66 -9.60 12.42
CA ALA A 215 -8.30 -10.31 13.64
C ALA A 215 -9.32 -10.05 14.75
N VAL A 216 -9.74 -8.79 14.91
CA VAL A 216 -10.79 -8.42 15.87
C VAL A 216 -12.14 -9.00 15.46
N SER A 217 -12.52 -8.89 14.17
CA SER A 217 -13.77 -9.47 13.67
C SER A 217 -13.86 -10.97 13.91
N TYR A 218 -12.79 -11.71 13.61
CA TYR A 218 -12.73 -13.15 13.87
C TYR A 218 -12.80 -13.44 15.38
N ALA A 219 -12.02 -12.73 16.20
CA ALA A 219 -12.01 -12.93 17.65
C ALA A 219 -13.39 -12.70 18.27
N GLU A 220 -14.09 -11.64 17.86
CA GLU A 220 -15.45 -11.35 18.33
C GLU A 220 -16.43 -12.47 17.92
N MET A 221 -16.39 -12.91 16.66
CA MET A 221 -17.25 -13.97 16.15
C MET A 221 -16.99 -15.30 16.89
N ALA A 222 -15.73 -15.72 17.00
CA ALA A 222 -15.34 -16.94 17.70
C ALA A 222 -15.73 -16.87 19.19
N TYR A 223 -15.53 -15.72 19.83
CA TYR A 223 -15.93 -15.52 21.22
C TYR A 223 -17.45 -15.63 21.42
N LYS A 224 -18.25 -15.05 20.52
CA LYS A 224 -19.73 -15.19 20.50
C LYS A 224 -20.16 -16.65 20.31
N ASN A 225 -19.42 -17.41 19.51
CA ASN A 225 -19.62 -18.85 19.31
C ASN A 225 -19.12 -19.72 20.47
N LYS A 226 -18.73 -19.10 21.60
CA LYS A 226 -18.21 -19.77 22.79
C LYS A 226 -16.87 -20.48 22.58
N GLU A 227 -16.15 -20.17 21.51
CA GLU A 227 -14.78 -20.63 21.32
C GLU A 227 -13.84 -19.85 22.25
N ARG A 228 -12.85 -20.53 22.80
CA ARG A 228 -11.87 -19.98 23.76
C ARG A 228 -10.48 -20.49 23.42
N ASP A 229 -9.48 -19.97 24.12
CA ASP A 229 -8.11 -20.51 24.10
C ASP A 229 -7.49 -20.49 22.69
N PHE A 230 -7.53 -19.31 22.05
CA PHE A 230 -6.96 -19.09 20.72
C PHE A 230 -6.23 -17.75 20.60
N SER A 231 -5.28 -17.71 19.67
CA SER A 231 -4.62 -16.49 19.23
C SER A 231 -5.06 -16.16 17.81
N VAL A 232 -5.26 -14.88 17.53
CA VAL A 232 -5.49 -14.37 16.18
C VAL A 232 -4.37 -13.41 15.83
N VAL A 233 -3.71 -13.67 14.70
CA VAL A 233 -2.52 -12.96 14.25
C VAL A 233 -2.80 -12.33 12.89
N SER A 234 -2.80 -11.00 12.84
CA SER A 234 -2.75 -10.26 11.57
C SER A 234 -1.34 -10.32 11.00
N ILE A 235 -1.24 -10.62 9.71
CA ILE A 235 0.03 -10.64 8.99
C ILE A 235 0.40 -9.27 8.42
N THR A 236 -0.55 -8.32 8.32
CA THR A 236 -0.31 -6.94 7.85
C THR A 236 0.44 -6.90 6.49
N GLY A 237 0.14 -7.86 5.62
CA GLY A 237 0.83 -8.06 4.34
C GLY A 237 2.33 -8.40 4.46
N SER A 238 2.75 -9.06 5.53
CA SER A 238 4.10 -9.58 5.75
C SER A 238 4.45 -10.71 4.76
N SER A 239 5.74 -10.87 4.47
CA SER A 239 6.21 -11.88 3.52
C SER A 239 6.05 -13.31 4.05
N ARG A 240 5.99 -14.28 3.13
CA ARG A 240 5.94 -15.72 3.43
C ARG A 240 7.06 -16.18 4.38
N GLU A 241 8.26 -15.62 4.22
CA GLU A 241 9.42 -15.96 5.06
C GLU A 241 9.19 -15.55 6.52
N LYS A 242 8.71 -14.33 6.77
CA LYS A 242 8.38 -13.86 8.13
C LYS A 242 7.33 -14.74 8.80
N LEU A 243 6.33 -15.19 8.02
CA LEU A 243 5.30 -16.13 8.47
C LEU A 243 5.87 -17.48 8.87
N GLN A 244 6.78 -18.04 8.08
CA GLN A 244 7.41 -19.34 8.38
C GLN A 244 8.31 -19.28 9.62
N SER A 245 8.85 -18.11 9.95
CA SER A 245 9.65 -17.88 11.16
C SER A 245 8.84 -17.47 12.39
N HIS A 246 7.52 -17.26 12.27
CA HIS A 246 6.71 -16.81 13.39
C HIS A 246 6.50 -17.95 14.40
N VAL A 247 7.09 -17.78 15.59
CA VAL A 247 6.93 -18.70 16.73
C VAL A 247 6.12 -17.95 17.79
N LEU A 248 5.01 -18.55 18.22
CA LEU A 248 4.10 -18.03 19.26
C LEU A 248 4.38 -18.68 20.62
#